data_AF-A0A3D9HTS9-F1
#
_entry.id   AF-A0A3D9HTS9-F1
#
_cell.length_a   1.000
_cell.length_b   1.000
_cell.length_c   1.000
_cell.angle_alpha   90.00
_cell.angle_beta   90.00
_cell.angle_gamma   90.00
#
_symmetry.space_group_name_H-M   'P 1'
#
loop_
_entity.id
_entity.type
_entity.pdbx_description
1 polymer ?
#
loop_
_entity_poly.entity_id
_entity_poly.type
_entity_poly.pdbx_seq_one_letter_code
_entity_poly.pdbx_strand_id
1 'polypeptide(L)'
;MLTLAQIRAASAKRLEGLHPIVRRATEELISRSFAAGVPIVIVQGLRSIEYQNELYAQGRTAPGAIVTNAKGGYSFHNFGLAIDFALLMPNGKGISWDTYRNGDNDGRRDWMEVVMIGKSLGFEWGGDFKTIMDMPHLQMTFGLTTAQLRAGAKPPIPITEEDQPMTKEEKQEFEVLRKKVEEQSQSLDVLMLKVKDLESRIPAPRWFVKEFGEGVVEKMSDPSGTLDFWRSLAVSLRVQGYKSK
;
A
#
# COMPACT_ATOMS: atom_id res chain seq x y z
N MET A 1 -16.30 -18.80 24.81
CA MET A 1 -16.85 -18.79 23.43
C MET A 1 -15.79 -18.23 22.51
N LEU A 2 -15.69 -18.71 21.27
CA LEU A 2 -14.82 -18.14 20.24
C LEU A 2 -15.25 -16.69 19.93
N THR A 3 -14.29 -15.80 19.72
CA THR A 3 -14.56 -14.44 19.22
C THR A 3 -14.28 -14.35 17.73
N LEU A 4 -14.96 -13.44 17.03
CA LEU A 4 -14.69 -13.16 15.62
C LEU A 4 -13.21 -12.78 15.39
N ALA A 5 -12.60 -12.07 16.33
CA ALA A 5 -11.19 -11.70 16.26
C ALA A 5 -10.26 -12.94 16.27
N GLN A 6 -10.54 -13.94 17.12
CA GLN A 6 -9.79 -15.19 17.15
C GLN A 6 -9.90 -15.97 15.84
N ILE A 7 -11.10 -16.01 15.25
CA ILE A 7 -11.35 -16.71 13.99
C ILE A 7 -10.64 -16.01 12.82
N ARG A 8 -10.73 -14.69 12.75
CA ARG A 8 -9.99 -13.89 11.75
C ARG A 8 -8.48 -14.11 11.88
N ALA A 9 -7.95 -14.11 13.10
CA ALA A 9 -6.53 -14.36 13.34
C ALA A 9 -6.08 -15.75 12.86
N ALA A 10 -6.91 -16.79 13.03
CA ALA A 10 -6.61 -18.15 12.56
C ALA A 10 -6.49 -18.23 11.02
N SER A 11 -7.19 -17.34 10.30
CA SER A 11 -7.17 -17.31 8.83
C SER A 11 -6.17 -16.30 8.25
N ALA A 12 -5.69 -15.33 9.04
CA ALA A 12 -4.97 -14.13 8.56
C ALA A 12 -3.82 -14.45 7.59
N LYS A 13 -2.96 -15.42 7.92
CA LYS A 13 -1.82 -15.81 7.07
C LYS A 13 -2.26 -16.36 5.71
N ARG A 14 -3.43 -16.99 5.61
CA ARG A 14 -3.97 -17.54 4.35
C ARG A 14 -4.58 -16.47 3.46
N LEU A 15 -4.87 -15.29 4.00
CA LEU A 15 -5.37 -14.14 3.23
C LEU A 15 -4.24 -13.31 2.61
N GLU A 16 -2.99 -13.55 3.00
CA GLU A 16 -1.82 -12.89 2.40
C GLU A 16 -1.69 -13.26 0.92
N GLY A 17 -1.46 -12.26 0.07
CA GLY A 17 -1.31 -12.44 -1.37
C GLY A 17 -2.61 -12.71 -2.14
N LEU A 18 -3.77 -12.74 -1.47
CA LEU A 18 -5.06 -12.74 -2.16
C LEU A 18 -5.30 -11.40 -2.85
N HIS A 19 -6.00 -11.45 -3.98
CA HIS A 19 -6.46 -10.25 -4.66
C HIS A 19 -7.39 -9.42 -3.74
N PRO A 20 -7.31 -8.07 -3.71
CA PRO A 20 -8.02 -7.25 -2.73
C PRO A 20 -9.54 -7.48 -2.66
N ILE A 21 -10.21 -7.69 -3.80
CA ILE A 21 -11.65 -8.03 -3.83
C ILE A 21 -11.90 -9.38 -3.15
N VAL A 22 -11.09 -10.38 -3.47
CA VAL A 22 -11.21 -11.75 -2.94
C VAL A 22 -10.92 -11.76 -1.44
N ARG A 23 -9.90 -11.01 -1.00
CA ARG A 23 -9.58 -10.83 0.41
C ARG A 23 -10.76 -10.23 1.19
N ARG A 24 -11.31 -9.10 0.72
CA ARG A 24 -12.46 -8.46 1.38
C ARG A 24 -13.68 -9.36 1.43
N ALA A 25 -13.99 -10.05 0.33
CA ALA A 25 -15.08 -11.03 0.28
C ALA A 25 -14.82 -12.21 1.24
N THR A 26 -13.58 -12.66 1.39
CA THR A 26 -13.21 -13.72 2.33
C THR A 26 -13.37 -13.27 3.79
N GLU A 27 -12.95 -12.05 4.11
CA GLU A 27 -13.14 -11.47 5.46
C GLU A 27 -14.63 -11.35 5.81
N GLU A 28 -15.45 -10.94 4.85
CA GLU A 28 -16.90 -10.86 4.98
C GLU A 28 -17.55 -12.24 5.09
N LEU A 29 -17.07 -13.23 4.34
CA LEU A 29 -17.50 -14.63 4.45
C LEU A 29 -17.28 -15.14 5.88
N ILE A 30 -16.09 -14.93 6.45
CA ILE A 30 -15.79 -15.33 7.84
C ILE A 30 -16.77 -14.65 8.82
N SER A 31 -17.01 -13.35 8.64
CA SER A 31 -17.89 -12.59 9.53
C SER A 31 -19.35 -12.99 9.44
N ARG A 32 -19.88 -13.18 8.22
CA ARG A 32 -21.28 -13.59 8.01
C ARG A 32 -21.51 -15.01 8.47
N SER A 33 -20.60 -15.94 8.20
CA SER A 33 -20.72 -17.32 8.66
C SER A 33 -20.66 -17.40 10.19
N PHE A 34 -19.78 -16.61 10.84
CA PHE A 34 -19.76 -16.50 12.30
C PHE A 34 -21.08 -15.92 12.86
N ALA A 35 -21.62 -14.88 12.24
CA ALA A 35 -22.90 -14.29 12.65
C ALA A 35 -24.10 -15.24 12.46
N ALA A 36 -24.01 -16.16 11.48
CA ALA A 36 -24.98 -17.21 11.25
C ALA A 36 -24.83 -18.41 12.21
N GLY A 37 -23.85 -18.41 13.14
CA GLY A 37 -23.62 -19.52 14.05
C GLY A 37 -22.71 -20.64 13.49
N VAL A 38 -22.21 -20.46 12.26
CA VAL A 38 -21.37 -21.44 11.53
C VAL A 38 -19.95 -20.89 11.37
N PRO A 39 -19.10 -20.91 12.41
CA PRO A 39 -17.74 -20.40 12.30
C PRO A 39 -16.93 -21.24 11.29
N ILE A 40 -16.10 -20.56 10.48
CA ILE A 40 -15.23 -21.19 9.50
C ILE A 40 -13.77 -20.75 9.67
N VAL A 41 -12.85 -21.50 9.08
CA VAL A 41 -11.45 -21.09 8.91
C VAL A 41 -11.02 -21.26 7.46
N ILE A 42 -10.16 -20.36 6.99
CA ILE A 42 -9.53 -20.49 5.67
C ILE A 42 -8.29 -21.36 5.81
N VAL A 43 -8.27 -22.48 5.09
CA VAL A 43 -7.18 -23.47 5.15
C VAL A 43 -6.16 -23.27 4.04
N GLN A 44 -6.59 -22.76 2.88
CA GLN A 44 -5.73 -22.43 1.74
C GLN A 44 -6.16 -21.09 1.12
N GLY A 45 -5.17 -20.34 0.62
CA GLY A 45 -5.36 -19.12 -0.15
C GLY A 45 -4.44 -19.12 -1.36
N LEU A 46 -3.55 -18.12 -1.49
CA LEU A 46 -2.53 -18.11 -2.55
C LEU A 46 -1.61 -19.36 -2.43
N ARG A 47 -1.44 -20.08 -3.55
CA ARG A 47 -0.51 -21.21 -3.69
C ARG A 47 0.58 -20.88 -4.69
N SER A 48 1.84 -21.16 -4.35
CA SER A 48 2.93 -21.07 -5.34
C SER A 48 2.76 -22.09 -6.47
N ILE A 49 3.43 -21.85 -7.59
CA ILE A 49 3.43 -22.75 -8.75
C ILE A 49 4.04 -24.09 -8.37
N GLU A 50 5.12 -24.05 -7.59
CA GLU A 50 5.87 -25.21 -7.10
C GLU A 50 4.98 -26.08 -6.22
N TYR A 51 4.32 -25.48 -5.22
CA TYR A 51 3.41 -26.21 -4.33
C TYR A 51 2.22 -26.81 -5.09
N GLN A 52 1.68 -26.10 -6.08
CA GLN A 52 0.61 -26.65 -6.92
C GLN A 52 1.10 -27.85 -7.74
N ASN A 53 2.34 -27.83 -8.25
CA ASN A 53 2.93 -28.97 -8.95
C ASN A 53 3.15 -30.18 -8.02
N GLU A 54 3.54 -29.96 -6.77
CA GLU A 54 3.63 -31.02 -5.76
C GLU A 54 2.27 -31.68 -5.51
N LEU A 55 1.21 -30.89 -5.36
CA LEU A 55 -0.16 -31.41 -5.23
C LEU A 55 -0.61 -32.16 -6.49
N TYR A 56 -0.26 -31.68 -7.68
CA TYR A 56 -0.56 -32.36 -8.94
C TYR A 56 0.18 -33.71 -9.06
N ALA A 57 1.38 -33.83 -8.50
CA ALA A 57 2.16 -35.06 -8.54
C ALA A 57 1.56 -36.19 -7.68
N GLN A 58 0.79 -35.88 -6.63
CA GLN A 58 0.17 -36.88 -5.75
C GLN A 58 -0.78 -37.80 -6.53
N GLY A 59 -0.63 -39.11 -6.32
CA GLY A 59 -1.39 -40.15 -7.02
C GLY A 59 -1.01 -40.32 -8.50
N ARG A 60 0.03 -39.61 -8.98
CA ARG A 60 0.54 -39.70 -10.36
C ARG A 60 2.01 -40.11 -10.38
N THR A 61 2.88 -39.25 -9.88
CA THR A 61 4.33 -39.44 -9.82
C THR A 61 4.85 -39.43 -8.38
N ALA A 62 4.00 -39.15 -7.40
CA ALA A 62 4.25 -39.28 -5.98
C ALA A 62 3.11 -40.08 -5.29
N PRO A 63 3.38 -40.76 -4.16
CA PRO A 63 2.32 -41.44 -3.41
C PRO A 63 1.22 -40.48 -2.93
N GLY A 64 0.03 -41.03 -2.67
CA GLY A 64 -1.13 -40.27 -2.17
C GLY A 64 -2.34 -40.34 -3.10
N ALA A 65 -3.45 -39.76 -2.67
CA ALA A 65 -4.65 -39.62 -3.50
C ALA A 65 -4.49 -38.45 -4.49
N ILE A 66 -5.18 -38.54 -5.63
CA ILE A 66 -5.28 -37.38 -6.54
C ILE A 66 -6.17 -36.33 -5.88
N VAL A 67 -5.58 -35.21 -5.49
CA VAL A 67 -6.28 -34.09 -4.83
C VAL A 67 -6.54 -32.91 -5.77
N THR A 68 -5.97 -32.91 -6.97
CA THR A 68 -6.18 -31.87 -7.97
C THR A 68 -5.91 -32.39 -9.39
N ASN A 69 -6.58 -31.79 -10.37
CA ASN A 69 -6.28 -31.94 -11.80
C ASN A 69 -5.47 -30.78 -12.37
N ALA A 70 -5.23 -29.71 -11.59
CA ALA A 70 -4.55 -28.51 -12.05
C ALA A 70 -3.04 -28.57 -11.76
N LYS A 71 -2.23 -28.41 -12.81
CA LYS A 71 -0.79 -28.12 -12.69
C LYS A 71 -0.57 -26.70 -12.18
N GLY A 72 0.66 -26.38 -11.77
CA GLY A 72 1.06 -25.02 -11.45
C GLY A 72 0.76 -24.05 -12.59
N GLY A 73 0.05 -22.96 -12.26
CA GLY A 73 -0.42 -21.95 -13.21
C GLY A 73 -1.78 -22.27 -13.84
N TYR A 74 -2.38 -23.41 -13.49
CA TYR A 74 -3.70 -23.83 -13.98
C TYR A 74 -4.75 -23.85 -12.86
N SER A 75 -4.42 -23.36 -11.66
CA SER A 75 -5.33 -23.17 -10.54
C SER A 75 -5.51 -21.68 -10.23
N PHE A 76 -6.73 -21.25 -9.89
CA PHE A 76 -6.99 -19.87 -9.46
C PHE A 76 -6.28 -19.52 -8.14
N HIS A 77 -5.91 -20.53 -7.34
CA HIS A 77 -5.03 -20.30 -6.17
C HIS A 77 -3.66 -19.77 -6.56
N ASN A 78 -3.16 -20.03 -7.78
CA ASN A 78 -1.86 -19.50 -8.21
C ASN A 78 -1.89 -18.00 -8.52
N PHE A 79 -3.08 -17.41 -8.56
CA PHE A 79 -3.30 -16.00 -8.89
C PHE A 79 -3.92 -15.23 -7.72
N GLY A 80 -4.05 -15.85 -6.55
CA GLY A 80 -4.68 -15.23 -5.38
C GLY A 80 -6.19 -15.02 -5.55
N LEU A 81 -6.84 -15.81 -6.40
CA LEU A 81 -8.25 -15.68 -6.76
C LEU A 81 -9.15 -16.78 -6.22
N ALA A 82 -8.63 -17.65 -5.37
CA ALA A 82 -9.36 -18.74 -4.74
C ALA A 82 -8.92 -18.97 -3.30
N ILE A 83 -9.83 -19.54 -2.53
CA ILE A 83 -9.66 -19.92 -1.12
C ILE A 83 -10.33 -21.28 -0.89
N ASP A 84 -9.78 -22.05 0.04
CA ASP A 84 -10.44 -23.23 0.59
C ASP A 84 -10.84 -22.96 2.03
N PHE A 85 -12.06 -23.32 2.41
CA PHE A 85 -12.56 -23.20 3.78
C PHE A 85 -12.83 -24.56 4.44
N ALA A 86 -12.87 -24.56 5.77
CA ALA A 86 -13.39 -25.67 6.55
C ALA A 86 -14.28 -25.15 7.68
N LEU A 87 -15.21 -25.99 8.15
CA LEU A 87 -16.06 -25.67 9.30
C LEU A 87 -15.20 -25.71 10.56
N LEU A 88 -15.24 -24.66 11.39
CA LEU A 88 -14.55 -24.63 12.66
C LEU A 88 -15.45 -25.24 13.74
N MET A 89 -14.91 -26.14 14.55
CA MET A 89 -15.67 -26.71 15.66
C MET A 89 -15.99 -25.63 16.70
N PRO A 90 -17.15 -25.69 17.40
CA PRO A 90 -17.55 -24.67 18.38
C PRO A 90 -16.54 -24.42 19.52
N ASN A 91 -15.69 -25.41 19.81
CA ASN A 91 -14.62 -25.31 20.82
C ASN A 91 -13.34 -24.62 20.30
N GLY A 92 -13.26 -24.30 19.01
CA GLY A 92 -12.11 -23.66 18.36
C GLY A 92 -10.87 -24.53 18.20
N LYS A 93 -10.95 -25.83 18.53
CA LYS A 93 -9.80 -26.73 18.61
C LYS A 93 -9.68 -27.71 17.45
N GLY A 94 -10.62 -27.70 16.52
CA GLY A 94 -10.62 -28.59 15.37
C GLY A 94 -11.45 -28.06 14.22
N ILE A 95 -11.25 -28.66 13.05
CA ILE A 95 -12.05 -28.40 11.86
C ILE A 95 -12.86 -29.65 11.49
N SER A 96 -14.00 -29.44 10.85
CA SER A 96 -14.81 -30.51 10.26
C SER A 96 -14.87 -30.34 8.75
N TRP A 97 -14.73 -31.46 8.04
CA TRP A 97 -14.94 -31.59 6.60
C TRP A 97 -16.29 -32.22 6.27
N ASP A 98 -17.14 -32.43 7.28
CA ASP A 98 -18.46 -33.04 7.10
C ASP A 98 -19.42 -32.04 6.46
N THR A 99 -19.71 -32.24 5.19
CA THR A 99 -20.60 -31.41 4.39
C THR A 99 -22.09 -31.59 4.75
N TYR A 100 -22.43 -32.61 5.55
CA TYR A 100 -23.78 -32.90 6.04
C TYR A 100 -24.01 -32.41 7.46
N ARG A 101 -22.99 -31.86 8.11
CA ARG A 101 -23.06 -31.32 9.46
C ARG A 101 -24.15 -30.24 9.57
N ASN A 102 -24.91 -30.31 10.66
CA ASN A 102 -25.86 -29.31 11.12
C ASN A 102 -25.51 -29.03 12.61
N GLY A 103 -24.50 -28.19 12.82
CA GLY A 103 -23.86 -27.98 14.11
C GLY A 103 -24.61 -27.02 15.04
N ASP A 104 -25.40 -26.13 14.46
CA ASP A 104 -26.25 -25.18 15.18
C ASP A 104 -27.69 -25.71 15.39
N ASN A 105 -28.03 -26.84 14.76
CA ASN A 105 -29.32 -27.55 14.84
C ASN A 105 -30.50 -26.75 14.26
N ASP A 106 -30.26 -25.92 13.26
CA ASP A 106 -31.31 -25.12 12.63
C ASP A 106 -32.05 -25.86 11.48
N GLY A 107 -31.56 -27.05 11.13
CA GLY A 107 -32.15 -27.93 10.10
C GLY A 107 -31.51 -27.77 8.71
N ARG A 108 -30.55 -26.87 8.57
CA ARG A 108 -29.74 -26.66 7.37
C ARG A 108 -28.35 -27.28 7.57
N ARG A 109 -27.64 -27.48 6.46
CA ARG A 109 -26.27 -27.99 6.51
C ARG A 109 -25.34 -26.78 6.63
N ASP A 110 -24.54 -26.73 7.69
CA ASP A 110 -23.52 -25.71 7.96
C ASP A 110 -22.71 -25.38 6.68
N TRP A 111 -22.27 -26.42 5.98
CA TRP A 111 -21.49 -26.29 4.74
C TRP A 111 -22.23 -25.52 3.65
N MET A 112 -23.53 -25.81 3.48
CA MET A 112 -24.34 -25.17 2.45
C MET A 112 -24.67 -23.73 2.82
N GLU A 113 -24.79 -23.39 4.09
CA GLU A 113 -24.94 -22.00 4.53
C GLU A 113 -23.72 -21.17 4.17
N VAL A 114 -22.51 -21.68 4.46
CA VAL A 114 -21.26 -21.03 4.05
C VAL A 114 -21.19 -20.87 2.54
N VAL A 115 -21.59 -21.89 1.77
CA VAL A 115 -21.64 -21.82 0.30
C VAL A 115 -22.62 -20.75 -0.19
N MET A 116 -23.83 -20.67 0.39
CA MET A 116 -24.82 -19.66 0.03
C MET A 116 -24.31 -18.24 0.34
N ILE A 117 -23.68 -18.05 1.49
CA ILE A 117 -23.02 -16.79 1.85
C ILE A 117 -21.91 -16.48 0.84
N GLY A 118 -21.04 -17.43 0.53
CA GLY A 118 -19.97 -17.27 -0.46
C GLY A 118 -20.48 -16.85 -1.83
N LYS A 119 -21.52 -17.54 -2.34
CA LYS A 119 -22.17 -17.19 -3.61
C LYS A 119 -22.78 -15.79 -3.57
N SER A 120 -23.40 -15.39 -2.46
CA SER A 120 -23.93 -14.02 -2.28
C SER A 120 -22.86 -12.93 -2.30
N LEU A 121 -21.61 -13.29 -1.99
CA LEU A 121 -20.44 -12.42 -2.03
C LEU A 121 -19.72 -12.44 -3.39
N GLY A 122 -20.23 -13.23 -4.36
CA GLY A 122 -19.69 -13.32 -5.72
C GLY A 122 -18.72 -14.48 -5.95
N PHE A 123 -18.57 -15.41 -5.00
CA PHE A 123 -17.77 -16.61 -5.23
C PHE A 123 -18.52 -17.64 -6.10
N GLU A 124 -17.80 -18.25 -7.02
CA GLU A 124 -18.13 -19.56 -7.59
C GLU A 124 -17.68 -20.66 -6.61
N TRP A 125 -18.42 -21.76 -6.54
CA TRP A 125 -18.14 -22.86 -5.62
C TRP A 125 -17.69 -24.12 -6.35
N GLY A 126 -16.62 -24.75 -5.86
CA GLY A 126 -16.04 -25.96 -6.46
C GLY A 126 -16.94 -27.19 -6.39
N GLY A 127 -17.93 -27.22 -5.48
CA GLY A 127 -18.95 -28.26 -5.47
C GLY A 127 -19.89 -28.23 -6.69
N ASP A 128 -19.95 -27.12 -7.42
CA ASP A 128 -20.73 -27.01 -8.68
C ASP A 128 -19.93 -27.48 -9.91
N PHE A 129 -18.65 -27.87 -9.74
CA PHE A 129 -17.81 -28.31 -10.86
C PHE A 129 -18.28 -29.64 -11.44
N LYS A 130 -18.22 -29.75 -12.77
CA LYS A 130 -18.70 -30.93 -13.53
C LYS A 130 -17.77 -32.15 -13.46
N THR A 131 -16.53 -31.97 -13.04
CA THR A 131 -15.52 -33.04 -13.02
C THR A 131 -15.19 -33.43 -11.58
N ILE A 132 -14.07 -32.94 -11.04
CA ILE A 132 -13.75 -33.12 -9.63
C ILE A 132 -14.48 -32.03 -8.84
N MET A 133 -15.49 -32.44 -8.09
CA MET A 133 -16.15 -31.59 -7.12
C MET A 133 -15.16 -31.27 -5.99
N ASP A 134 -14.90 -29.99 -5.80
CA ASP A 134 -13.97 -29.49 -4.78
C ASP A 134 -14.77 -28.73 -3.72
N MET A 135 -15.26 -29.48 -2.73
CA MET A 135 -16.23 -28.97 -1.74
C MET A 135 -15.73 -27.77 -0.91
N PRO A 136 -14.44 -27.68 -0.52
CA PRO A 136 -13.88 -26.52 0.19
C PRO A 136 -13.69 -25.27 -0.67
N HIS A 137 -13.62 -25.43 -1.99
CA HIS A 137 -13.07 -24.42 -2.89
C HIS A 137 -14.08 -23.33 -3.24
N LEU A 138 -13.66 -22.08 -3.09
CA LEU A 138 -14.38 -20.89 -3.54
C LEU A 138 -13.44 -20.03 -4.39
N GLN A 139 -13.91 -19.54 -5.54
CA GLN A 139 -13.10 -18.70 -6.43
C GLN A 139 -13.87 -17.51 -6.99
N MET A 140 -13.13 -16.47 -7.39
CA MET A 140 -13.66 -15.36 -8.19
C MET A 140 -12.84 -15.25 -9.47
N THR A 141 -13.43 -15.61 -10.60
CA THR A 141 -12.73 -15.65 -11.89
C THR A 141 -12.65 -14.28 -12.55
N PHE A 142 -13.58 -13.37 -12.22
CA PHE A 142 -13.76 -12.08 -12.89
C PHE A 142 -13.94 -12.23 -14.42
N GLY A 143 -14.50 -13.36 -14.86
CA GLY A 143 -14.64 -13.68 -16.29
C GLY A 143 -13.32 -14.07 -16.97
N LEU A 144 -12.22 -14.22 -16.23
CA LEU A 144 -10.92 -14.62 -16.74
C LEU A 144 -10.67 -16.11 -16.59
N THR A 145 -10.05 -16.70 -17.61
CA THR A 145 -9.52 -18.06 -17.56
C THR A 145 -8.10 -18.07 -17.00
N THR A 146 -7.65 -19.21 -16.47
CA THR A 146 -6.25 -19.36 -16.03
C THR A 146 -5.25 -19.18 -17.18
N ALA A 147 -5.65 -19.46 -18.43
CA ALA A 147 -4.82 -19.18 -19.61
C ALA A 147 -4.60 -17.68 -19.82
N GLN A 148 -5.66 -16.87 -19.71
CA GLN A 148 -5.54 -15.41 -19.79
C GLN A 148 -4.71 -14.85 -18.63
N LEU A 149 -4.89 -15.37 -17.42
CA LEU A 149 -4.10 -14.96 -16.25
C LEU A 149 -2.60 -15.31 -16.44
N ARG A 150 -2.27 -16.48 -16.96
CA ARG A 150 -0.88 -16.83 -17.34
C ARG A 150 -0.32 -15.92 -18.44
N ALA A 151 -1.17 -15.45 -19.35
CA ALA A 151 -0.80 -14.49 -20.39
C ALA A 151 -0.70 -13.04 -19.87
N GLY A 152 -0.94 -12.79 -18.58
CA GLY A 152 -0.78 -11.48 -17.94
C GLY A 152 -2.06 -10.64 -17.85
N ALA A 153 -3.22 -11.18 -18.23
CA ALA A 153 -4.49 -10.51 -17.93
C ALA A 153 -4.65 -10.34 -16.40
N LYS A 154 -5.18 -9.20 -15.98
CA LYS A 154 -5.33 -8.88 -14.55
C LYS A 154 -6.83 -8.75 -14.20
N PRO A 155 -7.27 -9.28 -13.06
CA PRO A 155 -8.61 -9.01 -12.54
C PRO A 155 -8.75 -7.51 -12.20
N PRO A 156 -9.99 -7.00 -12.12
CA PRO A 156 -10.25 -5.61 -11.77
C PRO A 156 -9.79 -5.33 -10.34
N ILE A 157 -8.96 -4.29 -10.15
CA ILE A 157 -8.56 -3.81 -8.84
C ILE A 157 -9.71 -2.94 -8.30
N PRO A 158 -10.00 -2.96 -6.98
CA PRO A 158 -10.91 -1.97 -6.40
C PRO A 158 -10.44 -0.57 -6.76
N ILE A 159 -11.31 0.23 -7.36
CA ILE A 159 -11.07 1.67 -7.49
C ILE A 159 -11.07 2.20 -6.06
N THR A 160 -9.90 2.55 -5.53
CA THR A 160 -9.81 3.29 -4.26
C THR A 160 -10.24 4.73 -4.53
N GLU A 161 -10.61 5.50 -3.51
CA GLU A 161 -10.89 6.94 -3.68
C GLU A 161 -9.70 7.67 -4.32
N GLU A 162 -8.48 7.18 -4.12
CA GLU A 162 -7.24 7.67 -4.75
C GLU A 162 -7.19 7.50 -6.28
N ASP A 163 -7.90 6.51 -6.83
CA ASP A 163 -7.96 6.25 -8.28
C ASP A 163 -9.15 6.96 -8.96
N GLN A 164 -10.01 7.65 -8.18
CA GLN A 164 -11.09 8.44 -8.76
C GLN A 164 -10.52 9.71 -9.40
N PRO A 165 -11.02 10.14 -10.56
CA PRO A 165 -10.61 11.42 -11.14
C PRO A 165 -10.96 12.53 -10.14
N MET A 166 -9.98 13.39 -9.83
CA MET A 166 -10.16 14.51 -8.90
C MET A 166 -11.50 15.21 -9.13
N THR A 167 -12.23 15.44 -8.05
CA THR A 167 -13.48 16.20 -8.06
C THR A 167 -13.22 17.62 -8.57
N LYS A 168 -14.29 18.34 -8.93
CA LYS A 168 -14.15 19.72 -9.43
C LYS A 168 -13.57 20.62 -8.33
N GLU A 169 -13.97 20.37 -7.10
CA GLU A 169 -13.55 21.05 -5.89
C GLU A 169 -12.06 20.78 -5.60
N GLU A 170 -11.63 19.52 -5.62
CA GLU A 170 -10.21 19.18 -5.43
C GLU A 170 -9.33 19.74 -6.55
N LYS A 171 -9.80 19.78 -7.80
CA LYS A 171 -9.06 20.41 -8.91
C LYS A 171 -8.88 21.91 -8.68
N GLN A 172 -9.91 22.58 -8.17
CA GLN A 172 -9.83 23.99 -7.83
C GLN A 172 -8.82 24.22 -6.69
N GLU A 173 -8.88 23.41 -5.63
CA GLU A 173 -7.92 23.50 -4.52
C GLU A 173 -6.49 23.21 -4.96
N PHE A 174 -6.29 22.22 -5.84
CA PHE A 174 -4.97 21.90 -6.38
C PHE A 174 -4.39 23.03 -7.22
N GLU A 175 -5.20 23.68 -8.07
CA GLU A 175 -4.72 24.84 -8.84
C GLU A 175 -4.40 26.04 -7.92
N VAL A 176 -5.19 26.25 -6.86
CA VAL A 176 -4.88 27.26 -5.83
C VAL A 176 -3.55 26.92 -5.15
N LEU A 177 -3.34 25.67 -4.77
CA LEU A 177 -2.11 25.22 -4.14
C LEU A 177 -0.90 25.38 -5.07
N ARG A 178 -1.05 25.00 -6.34
CA ARG A 178 -0.02 25.15 -7.36
C ARG A 178 0.38 26.61 -7.55
N LYS A 179 -0.60 27.52 -7.60
CA LYS A 179 -0.33 28.96 -7.68
C LYS A 179 0.42 29.46 -6.44
N LYS A 180 0.04 29.01 -5.26
CA LYS A 180 0.73 29.37 -4.01
C LYS A 180 2.18 28.87 -3.98
N VAL A 181 2.44 27.67 -4.46
CA VAL A 181 3.80 27.10 -4.59
C VAL A 181 4.64 27.93 -5.56
N GLU A 182 4.08 28.33 -6.69
CA GLU A 182 4.75 29.21 -7.66
C GLU A 182 5.10 30.58 -7.06
N GLU A 183 4.14 31.22 -6.38
CA GLU A 183 4.36 32.50 -5.69
C GLU A 183 5.44 32.37 -4.60
N GLN A 184 5.43 31.28 -3.84
CA GLN A 184 6.47 30.99 -2.84
C GLN A 184 7.84 30.78 -3.49
N SER A 185 7.90 30.06 -4.61
CA SER A 185 9.13 29.84 -5.37
C SER A 185 9.74 31.17 -5.83
N GLN A 186 8.93 32.05 -6.41
CA GLN A 186 9.37 33.37 -6.86
C GLN A 186 9.86 34.23 -5.68
N SER A 187 9.18 34.17 -4.54
CA SER A 187 9.62 34.89 -3.34
C SER A 187 10.96 34.35 -2.81
N LEU A 188 11.19 33.03 -2.89
CA LEU A 188 12.46 32.42 -2.49
C LEU A 188 13.60 32.86 -3.40
N ASP A 189 13.37 32.96 -4.72
CA ASP A 189 14.38 33.45 -5.67
C ASP A 189 14.79 34.89 -5.36
N VAL A 190 13.82 35.76 -5.08
CA VAL A 190 14.07 37.15 -4.67
C VAL A 190 14.86 37.22 -3.36
N LEU A 191 14.52 36.38 -2.39
CA LEU A 191 15.25 36.31 -1.12
C LEU A 191 16.68 35.83 -1.32
N MET A 192 16.90 34.80 -2.14
CA MET A 192 18.24 34.30 -2.47
C MET A 192 19.10 35.39 -3.12
N LEU A 193 18.55 36.18 -4.03
CA LEU A 193 19.28 37.31 -4.63
C LEU A 193 19.65 38.38 -3.59
N LYS A 194 18.74 38.71 -2.66
CA LYS A 194 19.03 39.67 -1.58
C LYS A 194 20.09 39.14 -0.60
N VAL A 195 20.03 37.86 -0.23
CA VAL A 195 21.04 37.22 0.62
C VAL A 195 22.39 37.27 -0.08
N LYS A 196 22.45 36.93 -1.37
CA LYS A 196 23.67 37.02 -2.16
C LYS A 196 24.23 38.45 -2.19
N ASP A 197 23.40 39.48 -2.36
CA ASP A 197 23.83 40.88 -2.32
C ASP A 197 24.40 41.27 -0.94
N LEU A 198 23.75 40.87 0.15
CA LEU A 198 24.21 41.12 1.52
C LEU A 198 25.53 40.42 1.85
N GLU A 199 25.69 39.18 1.37
CA GLU A 199 26.91 38.38 1.56
C GLU A 199 28.03 38.75 0.57
N SER A 200 27.74 39.60 -0.44
CA SER A 200 28.73 39.97 -1.45
C SER A 200 29.89 40.73 -0.81
N ARG A 201 31.08 40.15 -0.93
CA ARG A 201 32.33 40.80 -0.54
C ARG A 201 32.75 41.76 -1.64
N ILE A 202 32.71 43.05 -1.33
CA ILE A 202 33.12 44.13 -2.23
C ILE A 202 34.42 44.77 -1.73
N PRO A 203 35.26 45.31 -2.63
CA PRO A 203 36.37 46.15 -2.23
C PRO A 203 35.87 47.41 -1.51
N ALA A 204 36.78 48.12 -0.85
CA ALA A 204 36.46 49.36 -0.14
C ALA A 204 35.61 50.30 -1.00
N PRO A 205 34.37 50.64 -0.58
CA PRO A 205 33.50 51.52 -1.34
C PRO A 205 34.12 52.90 -1.52
N ARG A 206 33.80 53.58 -2.63
CA ARG A 206 34.32 54.92 -2.92
C ARG A 206 34.09 55.93 -1.79
N TRP A 207 32.93 55.86 -1.12
CA TRP A 207 32.63 56.74 0.01
C TRP A 207 33.55 56.50 1.20
N PHE A 208 33.94 55.25 1.45
CA PHE A 208 34.84 54.85 2.53
C PHE A 208 36.25 55.36 2.25
N VAL A 209 36.76 55.11 1.04
CA VAL A 209 38.09 55.55 0.61
C VAL A 209 38.19 57.08 0.61
N LYS A 210 37.14 57.78 0.17
CA LYS A 210 37.11 59.25 0.19
C LYS A 210 37.22 59.83 1.60
N GLU A 211 36.68 59.14 2.60
CA GLU A 211 36.65 59.62 3.99
C GLU A 211 37.90 59.23 4.79
N PHE A 212 38.40 58.00 4.61
CA PHE A 212 39.47 57.43 5.43
C PHE A 212 40.81 57.26 4.69
N GLY A 213 40.83 57.47 3.37
CA GLY A 213 42.01 57.28 2.52
C GLY A 213 42.33 55.81 2.21
N GLU A 214 43.19 55.58 1.21
CA GLU A 214 43.57 54.23 0.78
C GLU A 214 44.48 53.51 1.78
N GLY A 215 45.26 54.26 2.57
CA GLY A 215 46.22 53.70 3.53
C GLY A 215 45.62 52.90 4.69
N VAL A 216 44.29 52.96 4.90
CA VAL A 216 43.57 52.06 5.82
C VAL A 216 43.34 50.69 5.16
N VAL A 217 43.02 50.69 3.87
CA VAL A 217 42.72 49.49 3.07
C VAL A 217 44.01 48.71 2.78
N GLU A 218 45.12 49.41 2.49
CA GLU A 218 46.43 48.80 2.23
C GLU A 218 47.00 48.01 3.42
N LYS A 219 46.54 48.31 4.64
CA LYS A 219 46.97 47.62 5.87
C LYS A 219 46.14 46.37 6.17
N MET A 220 45.09 46.11 5.41
CA MET A 220 44.23 44.93 5.58
C MET A 220 44.83 43.73 4.87
N SER A 221 44.77 42.57 5.51
CA SER A 221 45.17 41.30 4.89
C SER A 221 44.19 40.84 3.80
N ASP A 222 42.91 41.19 3.94
CA ASP A 222 41.88 41.03 2.91
C ASP A 222 41.09 42.35 2.77
N PRO A 223 41.33 43.13 1.69
CA PRO A 223 40.68 44.42 1.47
C PRO A 223 39.28 44.28 0.85
N SER A 224 38.60 43.16 1.09
CA SER A 224 37.20 42.92 0.71
C SER A 224 36.32 42.71 1.94
N GLY A 225 35.05 43.10 1.84
CA GLY A 225 34.08 42.91 2.91
C GLY A 225 32.66 43.24 2.46
N THR A 226 31.67 42.84 3.25
CA THR A 226 30.28 43.19 2.97
C THR A 226 30.07 44.70 3.16
N LEU A 227 28.98 45.25 2.60
CA LEU A 227 28.67 46.67 2.77
C LEU A 227 28.54 47.07 4.25
N ASP A 228 27.98 46.18 5.08
CA ASP A 228 27.84 46.41 6.52
C ASP A 228 29.16 46.29 7.27
N PHE A 229 30.10 45.44 6.82
CA PHE A 229 31.46 45.45 7.33
C PHE A 229 32.10 46.84 7.13
N TRP A 230 32.01 47.41 5.92
CA TRP A 230 32.57 48.74 5.63
C TRP A 230 31.90 49.86 6.45
N ARG A 231 30.57 49.81 6.62
CA ARG A 231 29.84 50.75 7.49
C ARG A 231 30.27 50.63 8.95
N SER A 232 30.39 49.42 9.46
CA SER A 232 30.79 49.16 10.85
C SER A 232 32.22 49.64 11.11
N LEU A 233 33.13 49.35 10.19
CA LEU A 233 34.51 49.82 10.27
C LEU A 233 34.58 51.35 10.24
N ALA A 234 33.80 52.02 9.38
CA ALA A 234 33.74 53.47 9.33
C ALA A 234 33.27 54.06 10.66
N VAL A 235 32.25 53.47 11.30
CA VAL A 235 31.80 53.88 12.63
C VAL A 235 32.92 53.72 13.66
N SER A 236 33.60 52.57 13.68
CA SER A 236 34.72 52.33 14.60
C SER A 236 35.86 53.34 14.42
N LEU A 237 36.25 53.65 13.19
CA LEU A 237 37.32 54.61 12.89
C LEU A 237 36.94 56.04 13.32
N ARG A 238 35.68 56.44 13.12
CA ARG A 238 35.17 57.73 13.61
C ARG A 238 35.21 57.82 15.13
N VAL A 239 34.78 56.76 15.83
CA VAL A 239 34.83 56.70 17.31
C VAL A 239 36.26 56.78 17.83
N GLN A 240 37.22 56.17 17.12
CA GLN A 240 38.64 56.24 17.47
C GLN A 240 39.32 57.56 17.06
N GLY A 241 38.58 58.49 16.42
CA GLY A 241 39.11 59.79 16.00
C GLY A 241 40.13 59.71 14.86
N TYR A 242 40.09 58.65 14.04
CA TYR A 242 40.97 58.52 12.89
C TYR A 242 40.73 59.67 11.90
N LYS A 243 41.82 60.28 11.42
CA LYS A 243 41.80 61.30 10.35
C LYS A 243 42.74 60.84 9.25
N SER A 244 42.29 60.86 7.99
CA SER A 244 43.19 60.61 6.86
C SER A 244 44.30 61.66 6.87
N LYS A 245 45.55 61.23 6.68
CA LYS A 245 46.67 62.15 6.50
C LYS A 245 46.66 62.78 5.12
#